data_AF-A0A815T787-F1
#
_entry.id   AF-A0A815T787-F1
#
_cell.length_a   1.000
_cell.length_b   1.000
_cell.length_c   1.000
_cell.angle_alpha   90.00
_cell.angle_beta   90.00
_cell.angle_gamma   90.00
#
_symmetry.space_group_name_H-M   'P 1'
#
loop_
_entity.id
_entity.type
_entity.pdbx_description
1 polymer ?
#
loop_
_entity_poly.entity_id
_entity_poly.type
_entity_poly.pdbx_seq_one_letter_code
_entity_poly.pdbx_strand_id
1 'polypeptide(L)'
;TKLTGKALENFRANANYRQRKCRLNKRKRLINNKPPSSFQNCQSFAVIQHLAQKYDLIPKPVQQRTCAHISDKIKNAVHKFYLRDDVSYQLPEENKGIIISCSSFADLRPPFVVAKAALAHRICVCIYHENVNLLLKAIDKFVKGNVCSSLQQFTRTLVCNTVNQECMFLACPLCESNFQEKVIDNVVNGATRIKWRQWVNINGRAEKKEFEGSVDETVELLKSKVKYFLFHVYVKSVQAA
;
A
#
# COMPACT_ATOMS: atom_id res chain seq x y z
N THR A 1 18.55 -6.30 -14.23
CA THR A 1 19.72 -5.44 -14.51
C THR A 1 19.74 -4.28 -13.53
N LYS A 2 20.78 -4.14 -12.71
CA LYS A 2 20.91 -3.03 -11.74
C LYS A 2 21.37 -1.79 -12.51
N LEU A 3 20.60 -0.70 -12.44
CA LEU A 3 21.05 0.61 -12.93
C LEU A 3 22.09 1.16 -11.94
N THR A 4 23.29 1.46 -12.41
CA THR A 4 24.37 2.05 -11.60
C THR A 4 24.85 3.37 -12.21
N GLY A 5 25.44 4.23 -11.38
CA GLY A 5 26.00 5.52 -11.79
C GLY A 5 25.00 6.47 -12.47
N LYS A 6 25.43 7.09 -13.57
CA LYS A 6 24.71 8.13 -14.31
C LYS A 6 23.33 7.68 -14.82
N ALA A 7 23.16 6.38 -15.10
CA ALA A 7 21.88 5.82 -15.53
C ALA A 7 20.82 5.83 -14.40
N LEU A 8 21.25 5.59 -13.15
CA LEU A 8 20.39 5.67 -11.97
C LEU A 8 20.01 7.13 -11.66
N GLU A 9 20.95 8.07 -11.83
CA GLU A 9 20.69 9.51 -11.65
C GLU A 9 19.72 10.06 -12.70
N ASN A 10 19.89 9.69 -13.97
CA ASN A 10 18.96 10.06 -15.03
C ASN A 10 17.56 9.47 -14.81
N PHE A 11 17.49 8.22 -14.32
CA PHE A 11 16.21 7.61 -13.94
C PHE A 11 15.54 8.38 -12.79
N ARG A 12 16.30 8.76 -11.76
CA ARG A 12 15.84 9.57 -10.61
C ARG A 12 15.35 10.95 -11.05
N ALA A 13 16.11 11.66 -11.89
CA ALA A 13 15.74 12.98 -12.43
C ALA A 13 14.43 12.91 -13.23
N ASN A 14 14.28 11.89 -14.07
CA ASN A 14 13.07 11.65 -14.85
C ASN A 14 11.86 11.29 -13.97
N ALA A 15 12.05 10.49 -12.91
CA ALA A 15 10.99 10.18 -11.95
C ALA A 15 10.52 11.43 -11.20
N ASN A 16 11.44 12.27 -10.75
CA ASN A 16 11.14 13.55 -10.09
C ASN A 16 10.42 14.52 -11.03
N TYR A 17 10.85 14.60 -12.29
CA TYR A 17 10.18 15.40 -13.32
C TYR A 17 8.74 14.93 -13.57
N ARG A 18 8.53 13.61 -13.72
CA ARG A 18 7.19 13.02 -13.90
C ARG A 18 6.27 13.31 -12.71
N GLN A 19 6.79 13.22 -11.48
CA GLN A 19 6.03 13.56 -10.27
C GLN A 19 5.65 15.05 -10.23
N ARG A 20 6.58 15.96 -10.56
CA ARG A 20 6.28 17.41 -10.65
C ARG A 20 5.20 17.69 -11.69
N LYS A 21 5.30 17.09 -12.88
CA LYS A 21 4.31 17.23 -13.96
C LYS A 21 2.94 16.68 -13.54
N CYS A 22 2.89 15.55 -12.84
CA CYS A 22 1.65 14.99 -12.29
C CYS A 22 1.00 15.93 -11.26
N ARG A 23 1.79 16.51 -10.34
CA ARG A 23 1.31 17.51 -9.37
C ARG A 23 0.74 18.75 -10.06
N LEU A 24 1.43 19.27 -11.08
CA LEU A 24 0.96 20.40 -11.88
C LEU A 24 -0.35 20.09 -12.61
N ASN A 25 -0.47 18.91 -13.22
CA ASN A 25 -1.69 18.48 -13.90
C ASN A 25 -2.86 18.26 -12.93
N LYS A 26 -2.60 17.71 -11.73
CA LYS A 26 -3.63 17.58 -10.68
C LYS A 26 -4.11 18.96 -10.22
N ARG A 27 -3.19 19.93 -10.04
CA ARG A 27 -3.52 21.32 -9.71
C ARG A 27 -4.35 21.99 -10.82
N LYS A 28 -4.02 21.77 -12.10
CA LYS A 28 -4.83 22.24 -13.24
C LYS A 28 -6.24 21.63 -13.25
N ARG A 29 -6.39 20.35 -12.92
CA ARG A 29 -7.70 19.69 -12.82
C ARG A 29 -8.56 20.22 -11.67
N LEU A 30 -7.94 20.54 -10.52
CA LEU A 30 -8.62 21.15 -9.38
C LEU A 30 -9.07 22.60 -9.66
N ILE A 31 -8.37 23.31 -10.54
CA ILE A 31 -8.79 24.64 -11.01
C ILE A 31 -9.98 24.54 -11.97
N ASN A 32 -10.08 23.44 -12.73
CA ASN A 32 -11.11 23.29 -13.77
C ASN A 32 -12.38 22.56 -13.31
N ASN A 33 -12.39 21.94 -12.13
CA ASN A 33 -13.56 21.24 -11.60
C ASN A 33 -14.13 22.00 -10.39
N LYS A 34 -15.37 22.49 -10.52
CA LYS A 34 -16.11 23.16 -9.43
C LYS A 34 -16.43 22.15 -8.33
N PRO A 35 -16.13 22.42 -7.05
CA PRO A 35 -16.33 21.45 -5.97
C PRO A 35 -17.81 21.36 -5.52
N PRO A 36 -18.21 20.25 -4.85
CA PRO A 36 -19.55 20.08 -4.30
C PRO A 36 -19.86 21.11 -3.20
N SER A 37 -21.14 21.41 -3.03
CA SER A 37 -21.70 22.57 -2.31
C SER A 37 -21.37 22.70 -0.81
N SER A 38 -20.79 21.69 -0.15
CA SER A 38 -20.41 21.76 1.27
C SER A 38 -19.03 22.39 1.53
N PHE A 39 -18.23 22.67 0.48
CA PHE A 39 -16.88 23.27 0.59
C PHE A 39 -16.80 24.76 0.22
N GLN A 40 -17.94 25.41 -0.09
CA GLN A 40 -17.95 26.77 -0.65
C GLN A 40 -17.51 27.86 0.33
N ASN A 41 -17.69 27.67 1.64
CA ASN A 41 -17.45 28.74 2.63
C ASN A 41 -15.97 29.01 2.93
N CYS A 42 -15.07 28.03 2.80
CA CYS A 42 -13.64 28.24 3.03
C CYS A 42 -12.90 28.76 1.77
N GLN A 43 -13.40 28.42 0.58
CA GLN A 43 -12.79 28.89 -0.67
C GLN A 43 -13.16 30.34 -0.99
N SER A 44 -14.39 30.76 -0.70
CA SER A 44 -14.83 32.14 -0.86
C SER A 44 -13.98 33.10 -0.01
N PHE A 45 -13.69 32.73 1.24
CA PHE A 45 -12.84 33.53 2.12
C PHE A 45 -11.40 33.67 1.59
N ALA A 46 -10.81 32.56 1.11
CA ALA A 46 -9.47 32.56 0.53
C ALA A 46 -9.39 33.36 -0.79
N VAL A 47 -10.44 33.32 -1.62
CA VAL A 47 -10.53 34.09 -2.87
C VAL A 47 -10.69 35.59 -2.58
N ILE A 48 -11.57 35.95 -1.64
CA ILE A 48 -11.78 37.35 -1.21
C ILE A 48 -10.48 37.92 -0.63
N GLN A 49 -9.79 37.16 0.22
CA GLN A 49 -8.50 37.57 0.79
C GLN A 49 -7.42 37.75 -0.29
N HIS A 50 -7.39 36.87 -1.30
CA HIS A 50 -6.42 36.95 -2.40
C HIS A 50 -6.71 38.14 -3.33
N LEU A 51 -7.98 38.46 -3.58
CA LEU A 51 -8.38 39.65 -4.33
C LEU A 51 -8.04 40.92 -3.57
N ALA A 52 -8.33 40.98 -2.27
CA ALA A 52 -7.97 42.13 -1.42
C ALA A 52 -6.45 42.39 -1.38
N GLN A 53 -5.64 41.33 -1.35
CA GLN A 53 -4.17 41.43 -1.45
C GLN A 53 -3.66 41.81 -2.85
N LYS A 54 -4.43 41.55 -3.90
CA LYS A 54 -4.06 41.88 -5.30
C LYS A 54 -4.30 43.36 -5.60
N TYR A 55 -5.29 43.97 -4.96
CA TYR A 55 -5.62 45.39 -5.09
C TYR A 55 -5.06 46.23 -3.93
N ASP A 56 -4.07 45.70 -3.20
CA ASP A 56 -3.37 46.37 -2.08
C ASP A 56 -4.27 46.89 -0.95
N LEU A 57 -5.50 46.37 -0.83
CA LEU A 57 -6.45 46.71 0.24
C LEU A 57 -6.05 46.09 1.59
N ILE A 58 -5.23 45.03 1.56
CA ILE A 58 -4.68 44.36 2.74
C ILE A 58 -3.20 44.05 2.46
N PRO A 59 -2.27 44.38 3.38
CA PRO A 59 -0.87 44.02 3.22
C PRO A 59 -0.72 42.51 3.11
N LYS A 60 0.13 42.05 2.18
CA LYS A 60 0.46 40.63 2.07
C LYS A 60 0.98 40.16 3.43
N PRO A 61 0.40 39.10 4.02
CA PRO A 61 0.95 38.54 5.25
C PRO A 61 2.39 38.17 4.94
N VAL A 62 3.32 38.72 5.73
CA VAL A 62 4.71 38.31 5.70
C VAL A 62 4.68 36.83 6.07
N GLN A 63 4.78 35.95 5.06
CA GLN A 63 5.01 34.55 5.29
C GLN A 63 6.39 34.46 5.92
N GLN A 64 6.44 34.52 7.25
CA GLN A 64 7.52 33.89 7.98
C GLN A 64 7.47 32.42 7.58
N ARG A 65 8.27 32.06 6.59
CA ARG A 65 8.70 30.68 6.41
C ARG A 65 9.50 30.37 7.66
N THR A 66 8.82 29.97 8.72
CA THR A 66 9.48 29.19 9.75
C THR A 66 9.97 27.96 9.00
N CYS A 67 11.27 27.93 8.67
CA CYS A 67 11.98 26.69 8.42
C CYS A 67 11.88 25.91 9.74
N ALA A 68 10.71 25.33 10.02
CA ALA A 68 10.51 24.45 11.14
C ALA A 68 11.45 23.27 10.86
N HIS A 69 12.61 23.32 11.51
CA HIS A 69 13.62 22.29 11.37
C HIS A 69 12.99 20.99 11.82
N ILE A 70 12.69 20.11 10.86
CA ILE A 70 12.13 18.79 11.17
C ILE A 70 13.20 18.06 11.98
N SER A 71 12.86 17.68 13.21
CA SER A 71 13.81 16.98 14.08
C SER A 71 14.25 15.68 13.45
N ASP A 72 15.50 15.28 13.70
CA ASP A 72 16.03 14.03 13.13
C ASP A 72 15.28 12.81 13.66
N LYS A 73 14.66 12.91 14.85
CA LYS A 73 13.71 11.91 15.35
C LYS A 73 12.53 11.72 14.38
N ILE A 74 11.93 12.80 13.89
CA ILE A 74 10.82 12.74 12.92
C ILE A 74 11.34 12.23 11.57
N LYS A 75 12.49 12.71 11.08
CA LYS A 75 13.07 12.22 9.81
C LYS A 75 13.33 10.71 9.86
N ASN A 76 13.93 10.23 10.94
CA ASN A 76 14.22 8.82 11.14
C ASN A 76 12.93 7.99 11.28
N ALA A 77 11.89 8.52 11.93
CA ALA A 77 10.59 7.86 12.01
C ALA A 77 9.93 7.73 10.63
N VAL A 78 9.95 8.80 9.82
CA VAL A 78 9.43 8.78 8.44
C VAL A 78 10.25 7.86 7.54
N HIS A 79 11.58 7.86 7.68
CA HIS A 79 12.44 6.95 6.92
C HIS A 79 12.19 5.49 7.30
N LYS A 80 12.11 5.19 8.60
CA LYS A 80 11.70 3.86 9.10
C LYS A 80 10.32 3.47 8.62
N PHE A 81 9.38 4.41 8.49
CA PHE A 81 8.07 4.15 7.89
C PHE A 81 8.17 3.72 6.43
N TYR A 82 8.98 4.40 5.61
CA TYR A 82 9.14 4.02 4.20
C TYR A 82 9.92 2.72 3.98
N LEU A 83 10.79 2.35 4.93
CA LEU A 83 11.53 1.08 4.93
C LEU A 83 10.71 -0.10 5.45
N ARG A 84 9.63 0.20 6.17
CA ARG A 84 8.67 -0.77 6.66
C ARG A 84 7.83 -1.26 5.47
N ASP A 85 8.12 -2.46 4.96
CA ASP A 85 7.36 -3.13 3.89
C ASP A 85 5.88 -3.37 4.26
N ASP A 86 5.58 -3.25 5.55
CA ASP A 86 4.29 -3.25 6.23
C ASP A 86 3.50 -1.94 6.03
N VAL A 87 3.53 -1.36 4.83
CA VAL A 87 2.75 -0.16 4.41
C VAL A 87 1.21 -0.37 4.49
N SER A 88 0.73 -1.40 5.18
CA SER A 88 -0.66 -1.58 5.62
C SER A 88 -0.86 -1.54 7.14
N TYR A 89 0.18 -1.61 7.99
CA TYR A 89 0.02 -1.75 9.46
C TYR A 89 -0.02 -0.45 10.24
N GLN A 90 -0.15 0.70 9.57
CA GLN A 90 -0.47 1.90 10.31
C GLN A 90 -1.96 1.89 10.66
N LEU A 91 -2.28 1.25 11.78
CA LEU A 91 -3.29 1.79 12.66
C LEU A 91 -2.96 3.28 12.86
N PRO A 92 -3.94 4.20 12.76
CA PRO A 92 -3.75 5.62 13.06
C PRO A 92 -3.07 5.88 14.41
N GLU A 93 -3.10 4.90 15.31
CA GLU A 93 -2.63 4.99 16.68
C GLU A 93 -1.10 5.00 16.84
N GLU A 94 -0.34 4.28 16.01
CA GLU A 94 1.14 4.24 16.14
C GLU A 94 1.83 5.54 15.68
N ASN A 95 1.11 6.42 15.00
CA ASN A 95 1.59 7.76 14.63
C ASN A 95 1.08 8.86 15.56
N LYS A 96 0.45 8.53 16.70
CA LYS A 96 0.06 9.52 17.72
C LYS A 96 1.32 10.24 18.23
N GLY A 97 1.58 11.43 17.71
CA GLY A 97 2.69 12.30 18.12
C GLY A 97 3.61 12.80 17.00
N ILE A 98 3.48 12.32 15.76
CA ILE A 98 4.25 12.86 14.62
C ILE A 98 3.41 13.90 13.89
N ILE A 99 3.62 15.18 14.23
CA ILE A 99 3.01 16.31 13.53
C ILE A 99 3.93 16.68 12.36
N ILE A 100 3.55 16.25 11.15
CA ILE A 100 4.26 16.60 9.91
C ILE A 100 3.27 16.86 8.79
N SER A 101 3.53 17.88 7.97
CA SER A 101 2.70 18.16 6.79
C SER A 101 2.82 17.04 5.74
N CYS A 102 1.76 16.79 4.96
CA CYS A 102 1.79 15.80 3.89
C CYS A 102 2.91 16.08 2.86
N SER A 103 3.21 17.34 2.59
CA SER A 103 4.31 17.75 1.71
C SER A 103 5.67 17.37 2.29
N SER A 104 5.94 17.74 3.55
CA SER A 104 7.20 17.42 4.21
C SER A 104 7.41 15.91 4.35
N PHE A 105 6.35 15.16 4.63
CA PHE A 105 6.39 13.70 4.67
C PHE A 105 6.72 13.07 3.31
N ALA A 106 6.16 13.60 2.22
CA ALA A 106 6.43 13.13 0.88
C ALA A 106 7.87 13.43 0.43
N ASP A 107 8.44 14.55 0.88
CA ASP A 107 9.81 14.97 0.54
C ASP A 107 10.87 14.19 1.33
N LEU A 108 10.54 13.67 2.52
CA LEU A 108 11.38 12.76 3.30
C LEU A 108 11.37 11.30 2.78
N ARG A 109 10.72 11.05 1.64
CA ARG A 109 10.72 9.74 1.00
C ARG A 109 12.12 9.35 0.54
N PRO A 110 12.62 8.16 0.91
CA PRO A 110 13.92 7.70 0.43
C PRO A 110 13.95 7.63 -1.12
N PRO A 111 15.07 7.94 -1.77
CA PRO A 111 15.14 8.03 -3.23
C PRO A 111 14.83 6.73 -3.99
N PHE A 112 14.97 5.58 -3.33
CA PHE A 112 14.66 4.26 -3.91
C PHE A 112 13.19 3.86 -3.74
N VAL A 113 12.39 4.62 -2.98
CA VAL A 113 10.96 4.38 -2.81
C VAL A 113 10.21 5.14 -3.90
N VAL A 114 9.62 4.40 -4.83
CA VAL A 114 8.89 4.94 -5.98
C VAL A 114 7.40 5.03 -5.66
N ALA A 115 6.77 6.16 -5.99
CA ALA A 115 5.33 6.30 -5.84
C ALA A 115 4.59 5.29 -6.74
N LYS A 116 3.49 4.71 -6.25
CA LYS A 116 2.63 3.80 -7.04
C LYS A 116 2.23 4.39 -8.39
N ALA A 117 1.92 5.70 -8.43
CA ALA A 117 1.56 6.40 -9.67
C ALA A 117 2.69 6.44 -10.72
N ALA A 118 3.94 6.18 -10.34
CA ALA A 118 5.09 6.09 -11.24
C ALA A 118 5.38 4.65 -11.67
N LEU A 119 4.70 3.64 -11.12
CA LEU A 119 4.80 2.25 -11.55
C LEU A 119 3.87 2.01 -12.74
N ALA A 120 4.35 1.28 -13.75
CA ALA A 120 3.59 0.95 -14.95
C ALA A 120 2.45 -0.07 -14.69
N HIS A 121 2.60 -0.90 -13.65
CA HIS A 121 1.63 -1.92 -13.27
C HIS A 121 0.68 -1.38 -12.20
N ARG A 122 -0.64 -1.64 -12.37
CA ARG A 122 -1.67 -1.30 -11.37
C ARG A 122 -1.77 -2.32 -10.24
N ILE A 123 -1.08 -3.45 -10.37
CA ILE A 123 -1.15 -4.59 -9.44
C ILE A 123 -0.26 -4.33 -8.22
N CYS A 124 -0.71 -4.74 -7.04
CA CYS A 124 0.10 -4.66 -5.83
C CYS A 124 1.21 -5.71 -5.87
N VAL A 125 2.46 -5.29 -5.72
CA VAL A 125 3.66 -6.15 -5.67
C VAL A 125 4.20 -6.27 -4.24
N CYS A 126 3.35 -6.10 -3.23
CA CYS A 126 3.78 -6.22 -1.84
C CYS A 126 4.02 -7.68 -1.47
N ILE A 127 4.83 -7.88 -0.43
CA ILE A 127 5.14 -9.20 0.13
C ILE A 127 3.88 -9.99 0.51
N TYR A 128 2.80 -9.33 0.96
CA TYR A 128 1.55 -9.99 1.33
C TYR A 128 0.82 -10.60 0.13
N HIS A 129 0.68 -9.85 -0.97
CA HIS A 129 0.05 -10.38 -2.19
C HIS A 129 0.95 -11.42 -2.85
N GLU A 130 2.23 -11.11 -3.00
CA GLU A 130 3.14 -11.96 -3.77
C GLU A 130 3.42 -13.28 -3.05
N ASN A 131 3.58 -13.29 -1.72
CA ASN A 131 3.79 -14.55 -0.99
C ASN A 131 2.56 -15.44 -1.03
N VAL A 132 1.35 -14.88 -0.83
CA VAL A 132 0.12 -15.67 -0.97
C VAL A 132 -0.01 -16.20 -2.40
N ASN A 133 0.24 -15.37 -3.41
CA ASN A 133 0.19 -15.79 -4.82
C ASN A 133 1.17 -16.94 -5.12
N LEU A 134 2.39 -16.88 -4.59
CA LEU A 134 3.39 -17.92 -4.78
C LEU A 134 2.99 -19.23 -4.08
N LEU A 135 2.40 -19.15 -2.88
CA LEU A 135 1.88 -20.31 -2.16
C LEU A 135 0.70 -20.94 -2.90
N LEU A 136 -0.28 -20.14 -3.31
CA LEU A 136 -1.43 -20.61 -4.09
C LEU A 136 -0.99 -21.35 -5.34
N LYS A 137 -0.05 -20.80 -6.11
CA LYS A 137 0.50 -21.47 -7.30
C LYS A 137 1.21 -22.79 -6.99
N ALA A 138 1.85 -22.91 -5.83
CA ALA A 138 2.54 -24.13 -5.44
C ALA A 138 1.54 -25.25 -5.07
N ILE A 139 0.42 -24.90 -4.44
CA ILE A 139 -0.59 -25.84 -3.97
C ILE A 139 -1.78 -26.03 -4.92
N ASP A 140 -1.91 -25.24 -5.99
CA ASP A 140 -3.09 -25.21 -6.87
C ASP A 140 -3.50 -26.59 -7.40
N LYS A 141 -2.52 -27.40 -7.82
CA LYS A 141 -2.77 -28.76 -8.31
C LYS A 141 -3.14 -29.78 -7.21
N PHE A 142 -3.03 -29.40 -5.95
CA PHE A 142 -3.30 -30.23 -4.78
C PHE A 142 -4.55 -29.79 -4.01
N VAL A 143 -5.23 -28.72 -4.41
CA VAL A 143 -6.46 -28.25 -3.77
C VAL A 143 -7.59 -28.27 -4.79
N LYS A 144 -8.63 -29.07 -4.53
CA LYS A 144 -9.80 -29.16 -5.43
C LYS A 144 -10.61 -27.86 -5.44
N GLY A 145 -11.38 -27.65 -6.50
CA GLY A 145 -12.37 -26.56 -6.57
C GLY A 145 -11.88 -25.22 -7.12
N ASN A 146 -10.74 -25.17 -7.81
CA ASN A 146 -10.19 -23.97 -8.47
C ASN A 146 -10.01 -22.75 -7.54
N VAL A 147 -9.93 -22.98 -6.23
CA VAL A 147 -9.84 -21.95 -5.19
C VAL A 147 -8.53 -21.17 -5.29
N CYS A 148 -7.45 -21.83 -5.72
CA CYS A 148 -6.10 -21.28 -5.78
C CYS A 148 -5.72 -20.63 -7.13
N SER A 149 -6.67 -20.56 -8.07
CA SER A 149 -6.45 -20.07 -9.44
C SER A 149 -6.02 -18.59 -9.53
N SER A 150 -6.49 -17.74 -8.61
CA SER A 150 -6.09 -16.34 -8.51
C SER A 150 -6.33 -15.78 -7.12
N LEU A 151 -5.63 -14.70 -6.77
CA LEU A 151 -5.84 -14.01 -5.49
C LEU A 151 -7.27 -13.48 -5.33
N GLN A 152 -7.89 -13.03 -6.41
CA GLN A 152 -9.25 -12.51 -6.38
C GLN A 152 -10.26 -13.64 -6.12
N GLN A 153 -10.09 -14.78 -6.81
CA GLN A 153 -10.93 -15.96 -6.57
C GLN A 153 -10.74 -16.47 -5.15
N PHE A 154 -9.49 -16.63 -4.71
CA PHE A 154 -9.15 -17.05 -3.35
C PHE A 154 -9.82 -16.16 -2.30
N THR A 155 -9.71 -14.83 -2.45
CA THR A 155 -10.35 -13.88 -1.54
C THR A 155 -11.86 -14.08 -1.49
N ARG A 156 -12.52 -14.14 -2.66
CA ARG A 156 -13.98 -14.31 -2.75
C ARG A 156 -14.47 -15.64 -2.19
N THR A 157 -13.66 -16.69 -2.26
CA THR A 157 -14.00 -17.98 -1.66
C THR A 157 -13.95 -17.95 -0.14
N LEU A 158 -13.05 -17.14 0.43
CA LEU A 158 -12.87 -17.07 1.89
C LEU A 158 -13.86 -16.14 2.58
N VAL A 159 -14.29 -15.07 1.93
CA VAL A 159 -15.11 -14.02 2.57
C VAL A 159 -16.47 -13.82 1.89
N CYS A 160 -17.48 -13.55 2.71
CA CYS A 160 -18.83 -13.18 2.27
C CYS A 160 -18.87 -11.94 1.39
N ASN A 161 -18.14 -10.90 1.81
CA ASN A 161 -18.19 -9.59 1.20
C ASN A 161 -16.81 -8.93 1.33
N THR A 162 -16.19 -8.66 0.18
CA THR A 162 -14.84 -8.07 0.11
C THR A 162 -14.79 -6.58 0.50
N VAL A 163 -15.96 -5.94 0.63
CA VAL A 163 -16.10 -4.53 1.05
C VAL A 163 -16.43 -4.43 2.54
N ASN A 164 -16.87 -5.52 3.17
CA ASN A 164 -17.17 -5.53 4.60
C ASN A 164 -15.89 -5.76 5.41
N GLN A 165 -15.66 -4.90 6.42
CA GLN A 165 -14.46 -4.97 7.25
C GLN A 165 -14.40 -6.27 8.07
N GLU A 166 -15.51 -6.70 8.67
CA GLU A 166 -15.57 -7.89 9.52
C GLU A 166 -15.27 -9.17 8.73
N CYS A 167 -15.84 -9.32 7.52
CA CYS A 167 -15.49 -10.45 6.64
C CYS A 167 -13.98 -10.42 6.34
N MET A 168 -13.43 -9.27 5.93
CA MET A 168 -12.00 -9.14 5.56
C MET A 168 -11.03 -9.25 6.74
N PHE A 169 -11.50 -9.06 7.97
CA PHE A 169 -10.71 -9.18 9.19
C PHE A 169 -10.85 -10.56 9.85
N LEU A 170 -11.57 -11.50 9.19
CA LEU A 170 -11.88 -12.83 9.70
C LEU A 170 -12.63 -12.82 11.03
N ALA A 171 -13.48 -11.80 11.24
CA ALA A 171 -14.35 -11.68 12.41
C ALA A 171 -15.81 -12.07 12.11
N CYS A 172 -16.13 -12.36 10.84
CA CYS A 172 -17.47 -12.77 10.44
C CYS A 172 -17.72 -14.25 10.79
N PRO A 173 -18.77 -14.58 11.58
CA PRO A 173 -19.10 -15.96 11.92
C PRO A 173 -19.40 -16.85 10.72
N LEU A 174 -19.93 -16.26 9.63
CA LEU A 174 -20.22 -16.98 8.39
C LEU A 174 -18.97 -17.32 7.57
N CYS A 175 -17.81 -16.70 7.87
CA CYS A 175 -16.56 -16.92 7.14
C CYS A 175 -15.57 -17.80 7.89
N GLU A 176 -15.81 -18.05 9.18
CA GLU A 176 -14.83 -18.67 10.07
C GLU A 176 -14.39 -20.05 9.57
N SER A 177 -15.33 -20.86 9.06
CA SER A 177 -15.05 -22.20 8.56
C SER A 177 -14.61 -22.25 7.09
N ASN A 178 -14.73 -21.15 6.32
CA ASN A 178 -14.49 -21.17 4.87
C ASN A 178 -13.07 -21.62 4.50
N PHE A 179 -12.05 -21.26 5.28
CA PHE A 179 -10.70 -21.74 4.99
C PHE A 179 -10.58 -23.25 5.18
N GLN A 180 -11.17 -23.78 6.25
CA GLN A 180 -11.17 -25.21 6.52
C GLN A 180 -11.93 -25.96 5.42
N GLU A 181 -13.19 -25.60 5.19
CA GLU A 181 -14.07 -26.28 4.26
C GLU A 181 -13.63 -26.16 2.80
N LYS A 182 -13.12 -25.00 2.39
CA LYS A 182 -12.82 -24.73 0.96
C LYS A 182 -11.36 -24.99 0.60
N VAL A 183 -10.44 -25.03 1.57
CA VAL A 183 -9.01 -25.25 1.31
C VAL A 183 -8.55 -26.56 1.93
N ILE A 184 -8.59 -26.68 3.27
CA ILE A 184 -7.99 -27.82 3.98
C ILE A 184 -8.71 -29.13 3.63
N ASP A 185 -10.04 -29.16 3.71
CA ASP A 185 -10.84 -30.37 3.45
C ASP A 185 -10.79 -30.81 1.97
N ASN A 186 -10.28 -29.93 1.09
CA ASN A 186 -10.14 -30.16 -0.34
C ASN A 186 -8.68 -30.46 -0.76
N VAL A 187 -7.75 -30.58 0.20
CA VAL A 187 -6.37 -31.00 -0.07
C VAL A 187 -6.34 -32.46 -0.53
N VAL A 188 -5.59 -32.73 -1.59
CA VAL A 188 -5.23 -34.07 -2.04
C VAL A 188 -3.74 -34.30 -1.95
N ASN A 189 -3.35 -35.52 -1.55
CA ASN A 189 -1.96 -35.93 -1.41
C ASN A 189 -1.16 -35.01 -0.46
N GLY A 190 -1.73 -34.66 0.70
CA GLY A 190 -1.17 -33.73 1.69
C GLY A 190 0.29 -34.01 2.10
N ALA A 191 0.67 -35.28 2.21
CA ALA A 191 2.03 -35.71 2.54
C ALA A 191 3.07 -35.52 1.41
N THR A 192 2.64 -35.12 0.20
CA THR A 192 3.55 -34.94 -0.94
C THR A 192 4.55 -33.83 -0.69
N ARG A 193 5.84 -34.08 -0.91
CA ARG A 193 6.86 -33.02 -0.83
C ARG A 193 6.80 -32.12 -2.05
N ILE A 194 6.74 -30.82 -1.80
CA ILE A 194 6.73 -29.77 -2.82
C ILE A 194 7.78 -28.72 -2.52
N LYS A 195 8.14 -27.95 -3.55
CA LYS A 195 8.98 -26.77 -3.42
C LYS A 195 8.15 -25.53 -3.70
N TRP A 196 8.32 -24.51 -2.87
CA TRP A 196 7.69 -23.21 -3.09
C TRP A 196 8.69 -22.08 -2.89
N ARG A 197 8.30 -20.88 -3.33
CA ARG A 197 9.11 -19.67 -3.16
C ARG A 197 8.34 -18.65 -2.34
N GLN A 198 9.05 -17.89 -1.52
CA GLN A 198 8.49 -16.73 -0.82
C GLN A 198 9.55 -15.64 -0.68
N TRP A 199 9.10 -14.39 -0.63
CA TRP A 199 9.90 -13.26 -0.22
C TRP A 199 10.03 -13.26 1.30
N VAL A 200 11.24 -13.07 1.78
CA VAL A 200 11.58 -12.91 3.19
C VAL A 200 12.39 -11.63 3.37
N ASN A 201 12.16 -10.93 4.47
CA ASN A 201 12.90 -9.74 4.80
C ASN A 201 14.13 -10.10 5.64
N ILE A 202 15.31 -9.93 5.05
CA ILE A 202 16.59 -10.19 5.69
C ILE A 202 17.36 -8.88 5.69
N ASN A 203 17.71 -8.40 6.88
CA ASN A 203 18.46 -7.15 7.07
C ASN A 203 17.81 -5.94 6.35
N GLY A 204 16.47 -5.86 6.38
CA GLY A 204 15.71 -4.76 5.75
C GLY A 204 15.66 -4.82 4.23
N ARG A 205 16.00 -5.96 3.61
CA ARG A 205 15.84 -6.20 2.17
C ARG A 205 15.00 -7.44 1.93
N ALA A 206 14.03 -7.32 1.02
CA ALA A 206 13.25 -8.44 0.53
C ALA A 206 14.10 -9.31 -0.41
N GLU A 207 14.28 -10.58 -0.04
CA GLU A 207 14.95 -11.60 -0.83
C GLU A 207 13.97 -12.74 -1.11
N LYS A 208 13.94 -13.24 -2.36
CA LYS A 208 13.11 -14.39 -2.73
C LYS A 208 13.89 -15.67 -2.47
N LYS A 209 13.39 -16.51 -1.56
CA LYS A 209 13.98 -17.80 -1.21
C LYS A 209 13.09 -18.95 -1.61
N GLU A 210 13.72 -20.10 -1.86
CA GLU A 210 13.06 -21.37 -2.13
C GLU A 210 13.05 -22.21 -0.84
N PHE A 211 11.92 -22.88 -0.60
CA PHE A 211 11.64 -23.71 0.55
C PHE A 211 11.09 -25.05 0.07
N GLU A 212 11.18 -26.07 0.93
CA GLU A 212 10.62 -27.39 0.70
C GLU A 212 9.94 -27.91 1.95
N GLY A 213 8.95 -28.78 1.74
CA GLY A 213 8.06 -29.29 2.78
C GLY A 213 6.88 -30.03 2.16
N SER A 214 5.95 -30.50 2.99
CA SER A 214 4.73 -31.17 2.51
C SER A 214 3.69 -30.16 1.98
N VAL A 215 2.69 -30.66 1.26
CA VAL A 215 1.54 -29.85 0.86
C VAL A 215 0.81 -29.34 2.11
N ASP A 216 0.61 -30.19 3.12
CA ASP A 216 -0.06 -29.82 4.37
C ASP A 216 0.68 -28.70 5.11
N GLU A 217 2.01 -28.81 5.24
CA GLU A 217 2.85 -27.76 5.82
C GLU A 217 2.72 -26.43 5.05
N THR A 218 2.62 -26.52 3.73
CA THR A 218 2.46 -25.34 2.86
C THR A 218 1.07 -24.71 3.02
N VAL A 219 0.02 -25.51 3.20
CA VAL A 219 -1.35 -25.04 3.43
C VAL A 219 -1.47 -24.38 4.81
N GLU A 220 -0.87 -24.94 5.85
CA GLU A 220 -0.81 -24.31 7.17
C GLU A 220 -0.01 -23.01 7.15
N LEU A 221 1.10 -22.97 6.40
CA LEU A 221 1.82 -21.73 6.15
C LEU A 221 0.95 -20.69 5.43
N LEU A 222 0.17 -21.09 4.43
CA LEU A 222 -0.79 -20.22 3.76
C LEU A 222 -1.81 -19.68 4.76
N LYS A 223 -2.42 -20.54 5.58
CA LYS A 223 -3.38 -20.17 6.64
C LYS A 223 -2.84 -19.07 7.54
N SER A 224 -1.59 -19.22 8.00
CA SER A 224 -0.92 -18.23 8.85
C SER A 224 -0.79 -16.84 8.20
N LYS A 225 -0.78 -16.76 6.86
CA LYS A 225 -0.64 -15.52 6.09
C LYS A 225 -1.98 -14.91 5.67
N VAL A 226 -3.08 -15.68 5.68
CA VAL A 226 -4.40 -15.21 5.19
C VAL A 226 -4.87 -13.96 5.92
N LYS A 227 -4.80 -13.94 7.26
CA LYS A 227 -5.24 -12.79 8.08
C LYS A 227 -4.58 -11.48 7.62
N TYR A 228 -3.27 -11.53 7.44
CA TYR A 228 -2.46 -10.37 7.03
C TYR A 228 -2.73 -9.95 5.58
N PHE A 229 -2.94 -10.92 4.71
CA PHE A 229 -3.29 -10.69 3.32
C PHE A 229 -4.66 -10.02 3.17
N LEU A 230 -5.72 -10.57 3.78
CA LEU A 230 -7.06 -10.02 3.67
C LEU A 230 -7.14 -8.61 4.29
N PHE A 231 -6.54 -8.41 5.46
CA PHE A 231 -6.41 -7.10 6.07
C PHE A 231 -5.77 -6.09 5.11
N HIS A 232 -4.66 -6.47 4.48
CA HIS A 232 -3.96 -5.62 3.51
C HIS A 232 -4.83 -5.32 2.28
N VAL A 233 -5.54 -6.31 1.73
CA VAL A 233 -6.46 -6.13 0.60
C VAL A 233 -7.52 -5.09 0.93
N TYR A 234 -8.15 -5.20 2.10
CA TYR A 234 -9.18 -4.26 2.56
C TYR A 234 -8.65 -2.83 2.74
N VAL A 235 -7.53 -2.66 3.46
CA VAL A 235 -6.91 -1.33 3.65
C VAL A 235 -6.57 -0.69 2.31
N LYS A 236 -6.07 -1.47 1.35
CA LYS A 236 -5.73 -0.94 0.02
C LYS A 236 -6.95 -0.61 -0.83
N SER A 237 -8.06 -1.32 -0.70
CA SER A 237 -9.30 -0.96 -1.40
C SER A 237 -9.90 0.32 -0.85
N VAL A 238 -9.91 0.50 0.48
CA VAL A 238 -10.40 1.74 1.11
C VAL A 238 -9.52 2.94 0.73
N GLN A 239 -8.19 2.78 0.70
CA GLN A 239 -7.26 3.85 0.27
C GLN A 239 -7.37 4.23 -1.21
N ALA A 240 -8.02 3.39 -2.04
CA ALA A 240 -8.16 3.61 -3.48
C ALA A 240 -9.51 4.20 -3.87
N ALA A 241 -10.52 4.11 -3.00
CA ALA A 241 -11.82 4.75 -3.13
C ALA A 241 -11.72 6.27 -2.89
#